data_AF-A0A3P3EML1-F1
#
_entry.id   AF-A0A3P3EML1-F1
#
_cell.length_a   1.000
_cell.length_b   1.000
_cell.length_c   1.000
_cell.angle_alpha   90.00
_cell.angle_beta   90.00
_cell.angle_gamma   90.00
#
_symmetry.space_group_name_H-M   'P 1'
#
loop_
_entity.id
_entity.type
_entity.pdbx_description
1 polymer ?
#
loop_
_entity_poly.entity_id
_entity_poly.type
_entity_poly.pdbx_seq_one_letter_code
_entity_poly.pdbx_strand_id
1 'polypeptide(L)'
;MVAAPSCRAVCPLALLVLAVLAGGCTPGDDGPAFGQAPPAQRERGRLLLAQYQCGSCHTIPDVQAARGRTGPTLAAFGRRSYIAGQVPNSPDALVRWIVAPATVVPGTLMPAMGVSPDDARDMAAYLLALER
;
A
#
# COMPACT_ATOMS: atom_id res chain seq x y z
N MET A 1 66.50 7.10 -24.33
CA MET A 1 66.54 5.83 -23.56
C MET A 1 65.81 6.06 -22.24
N VAL A 2 65.03 5.06 -21.84
CA VAL A 2 63.98 5.07 -20.81
C VAL A 2 64.56 5.08 -19.38
N ALA A 3 63.92 5.78 -18.44
CA ALA A 3 63.84 5.40 -17.03
C ALA A 3 62.66 6.11 -16.33
N ALA A 4 61.73 5.35 -15.78
CA ALA A 4 60.51 5.78 -15.10
C ALA A 4 60.74 6.04 -13.59
N PRO A 5 59.92 6.87 -12.92
CA PRO A 5 59.94 7.00 -11.46
C PRO A 5 59.17 5.85 -10.77
N SER A 6 59.80 5.30 -9.74
CA SER A 6 59.36 4.17 -8.93
C SER A 6 58.18 4.51 -8.03
N CYS A 7 57.17 3.64 -8.07
CA CYS A 7 56.03 3.59 -7.15
C CYS A 7 56.51 3.28 -5.72
N ARG A 8 56.27 4.19 -4.77
CA ARG A 8 56.45 3.90 -3.33
C ARG A 8 55.08 3.65 -2.70
N ALA A 9 54.95 2.42 -2.22
CA ALA A 9 53.77 1.82 -1.64
C ALA A 9 53.19 2.63 -0.48
N VAL A 10 51.90 2.94 -0.57
CA VAL A 10 51.09 3.36 0.58
C VAL A 10 50.52 2.10 1.22
N CYS A 11 50.75 1.99 2.52
CA CYS A 11 50.49 0.85 3.41
C CYS A 11 49.01 0.38 3.36
N PRO A 12 48.71 -0.92 3.18
CA PRO A 12 47.34 -1.39 2.92
C PRO A 12 46.46 -1.53 4.18
N LEU A 13 46.99 -1.22 5.37
CA LEU A 13 46.31 -1.54 6.64
C LEU A 13 45.21 -0.55 7.08
N ALA A 14 45.05 0.59 6.41
CA ALA A 14 44.08 1.63 6.84
C ALA A 14 42.65 1.44 6.28
N LEU A 15 42.39 0.44 5.43
CA LEU A 15 41.11 0.31 4.71
C LEU A 15 40.12 -0.69 5.34
N LEU A 16 40.47 -1.38 6.43
CA LEU A 16 39.67 -2.50 6.94
C LEU A 16 38.68 -2.16 8.09
N VAL A 17 38.55 -0.89 8.49
CA VAL A 17 37.67 -0.51 9.64
C VAL A 17 36.36 0.16 9.20
N LEU A 18 36.18 0.53 7.92
CA LEU A 18 34.97 1.24 7.46
C LEU A 18 33.92 0.34 6.77
N ALA A 19 34.02 -0.98 6.87
CA ALA A 19 33.12 -1.90 6.16
C ALA A 19 31.97 -2.47 7.01
N VAL A 20 31.86 -2.10 8.30
CA VAL A 20 30.94 -2.78 9.25
C VAL A 20 29.59 -2.07 9.46
N LEU A 21 29.39 -0.85 8.93
CA LEU A 21 28.14 -0.09 9.14
C LEU A 21 27.09 -0.22 8.02
N ALA A 22 27.31 -1.05 7.00
CA ALA A 22 26.40 -1.17 5.84
C ALA A 22 25.40 -2.34 5.91
N GLY A 23 25.31 -3.05 7.04
CA GLY A 23 24.52 -4.29 7.17
C GLY A 23 23.07 -4.13 7.66
N GLY A 24 22.45 -2.97 7.50
CA GLY A 24 21.24 -2.60 8.24
C GLY A 24 20.05 -2.10 7.42
N CYS A 25 19.84 -2.56 6.19
CA CYS A 25 18.56 -2.42 5.51
C CYS A 25 18.26 -3.72 4.76
N THR A 26 17.63 -4.69 5.45
CA THR A 26 16.80 -5.64 4.71
C THR A 26 15.71 -4.78 4.08
N PRO A 27 15.54 -4.76 2.74
CA PRO A 27 14.30 -4.29 2.17
C PRO A 27 13.22 -5.07 2.90
N GLY A 28 12.35 -4.38 3.64
CA GLY A 28 11.05 -4.96 3.89
C GLY A 28 10.50 -5.34 2.53
N ASP A 29 9.80 -6.45 2.42
CA ASP A 29 8.98 -6.74 1.25
C ASP A 29 7.90 -5.64 1.16
N ASP A 30 8.32 -4.45 0.74
CA ASP A 30 7.49 -3.32 0.39
C ASP A 30 6.85 -3.75 -0.92
N GLY A 31 5.77 -4.53 -0.81
CA GLY A 31 4.94 -4.89 -1.94
C GLY A 31 4.69 -3.66 -2.82
N PRO A 32 4.47 -3.84 -4.14
CA PRO A 32 4.43 -2.77 -5.13
C PRO A 32 3.71 -1.55 -4.57
N ALA A 33 4.38 -0.38 -4.55
CA ALA A 33 3.86 0.84 -3.94
C ALA A 33 2.40 1.04 -4.35
N PHE A 34 1.50 1.03 -3.36
CA PHE A 34 0.06 1.29 -3.35
C PHE A 34 -0.76 1.23 -4.68
N GLY A 35 -0.34 1.96 -5.72
CA GLY A 35 -0.97 1.98 -7.04
C GLY A 35 -0.43 0.97 -8.07
N GLN A 36 0.58 0.16 -7.75
CA GLN A 36 1.29 -0.69 -8.75
C GLN A 36 0.67 -2.09 -8.97
N ALA A 37 -0.48 -2.40 -8.35
CA ALA A 37 -1.14 -3.68 -8.58
C ALA A 37 -1.49 -3.90 -10.07
N PRO A 38 -1.42 -5.16 -10.58
CA PRO A 38 -1.73 -5.46 -11.98
C PRO A 38 -3.12 -4.94 -12.37
N PRO A 39 -3.32 -4.43 -13.61
CA PRO A 39 -4.61 -3.89 -14.05
C PRO A 39 -5.77 -4.87 -13.86
N ALA A 40 -5.56 -6.15 -14.12
CA ALA A 40 -6.57 -7.19 -13.93
C ALA A 40 -6.99 -7.34 -12.46
N GLN A 41 -6.06 -7.18 -11.51
CA GLN A 41 -6.36 -7.22 -10.08
C GLN A 41 -7.22 -6.04 -9.66
N ARG A 42 -6.85 -4.83 -10.10
CA ARG A 42 -7.64 -3.62 -9.82
C ARG A 42 -9.04 -3.71 -10.40
N GLU A 43 -9.19 -4.27 -11.60
CA GLU A 43 -10.50 -4.46 -12.21
C GLU A 43 -11.37 -5.45 -11.43
N ARG A 44 -10.79 -6.57 -10.97
CA ARG A 44 -11.51 -7.47 -10.05
C ARG A 44 -11.93 -6.75 -8.77
N GLY A 45 -11.04 -5.97 -8.16
CA GLY A 45 -11.36 -5.15 -6.99
C GLY A 45 -12.55 -4.21 -7.22
N ARG A 46 -12.59 -3.53 -8.36
CA ARG A 46 -13.70 -2.65 -8.76
C ARG A 46 -15.03 -3.40 -8.83
N LEU A 47 -15.04 -4.59 -9.42
CA LEU A 47 -16.23 -5.44 -9.52
C LEU A 47 -16.67 -5.96 -8.15
N LEU A 48 -15.72 -6.37 -7.31
CA LEU A 48 -15.98 -6.83 -5.94
C LEU A 48 -16.61 -5.72 -5.08
N LEU A 49 -16.14 -4.47 -5.20
CA LEU A 49 -16.76 -3.32 -4.50
C LEU A 49 -18.24 -3.13 -4.88
N ALA A 50 -18.60 -3.43 -6.13
CA ALA A 50 -20.00 -3.46 -6.54
C ALA A 50 -20.74 -4.66 -5.93
N GLN A 51 -20.16 -5.86 -6.01
CA GLN A 51 -20.78 -7.11 -5.55
C GLN A 51 -21.10 -7.08 -4.06
N TYR A 52 -20.15 -6.63 -3.24
CA TYR A 52 -20.30 -6.47 -1.79
C TYR A 52 -21.09 -5.22 -1.39
N GLN A 53 -21.70 -4.51 -2.34
CA GLN A 53 -22.58 -3.36 -2.10
C GLN A 53 -21.91 -2.20 -1.35
N CYS A 54 -20.59 -2.01 -1.51
CA CYS A 54 -19.87 -0.90 -0.88
C CYS A 54 -20.42 0.47 -1.32
N GLY A 55 -21.00 0.51 -2.53
CA GLY A 55 -21.66 1.67 -3.11
C GLY A 55 -22.94 2.14 -2.40
N SER A 56 -23.52 1.34 -1.51
CA SER A 56 -24.69 1.71 -0.69
C SER A 56 -24.37 2.83 0.31
N CYS A 57 -23.14 2.83 0.85
CA CYS A 57 -22.68 3.82 1.82
C CYS A 57 -21.70 4.81 1.20
N HIS A 58 -20.89 4.39 0.23
CA HIS A 58 -19.82 5.20 -0.34
C HIS A 58 -20.10 5.62 -1.78
N THR A 59 -19.64 6.82 -2.13
CA THR A 59 -19.45 7.21 -3.53
C THR A 59 -18.10 6.68 -3.97
N ILE A 60 -18.06 5.88 -5.03
CA ILE A 60 -16.85 5.25 -5.53
C ILE A 60 -16.74 5.56 -7.04
N PRO A 61 -15.63 6.15 -7.52
CA PRO A 61 -15.39 6.34 -8.95
C PRO A 61 -15.52 5.02 -9.71
N ASP A 62 -16.02 5.06 -10.94
CA ASP A 62 -16.09 3.91 -11.88
C ASP A 62 -16.76 2.61 -11.39
N VAL A 63 -17.34 2.59 -10.19
CA VAL A 63 -18.18 1.51 -9.68
C VAL A 63 -19.63 1.87 -9.95
N GLN A 64 -20.32 1.01 -10.71
CA GLN A 64 -21.69 1.25 -11.14
C GLN A 64 -22.62 1.43 -9.92
N ALA A 65 -23.49 2.44 -9.98
CA ALA A 65 -24.44 2.80 -8.92
C ALA A 65 -23.84 3.12 -7.53
N ALA A 66 -22.52 3.20 -7.38
CA ALA A 66 -21.88 3.59 -6.13
C ALA A 66 -21.99 5.11 -5.90
N ARG A 67 -23.09 5.51 -5.29
CA ARG A 67 -23.48 6.90 -5.03
C ARG A 67 -23.89 7.14 -3.57
N GLY A 68 -23.58 6.20 -2.68
CA GLY A 68 -23.84 6.32 -1.26
C GLY A 68 -23.13 7.53 -0.64
N ARG A 69 -23.75 8.12 0.39
CA ARG A 69 -23.22 9.30 1.09
C ARG A 69 -23.25 9.17 2.62
N THR A 70 -23.65 8.01 3.12
CA THR A 70 -23.60 7.69 4.56
C THR A 70 -22.16 7.61 5.04
N GLY A 71 -21.29 7.00 4.23
CA GLY A 71 -19.84 7.07 4.40
C GLY A 71 -19.23 8.20 3.56
N PRO A 72 -17.96 8.58 3.82
CA PRO A 72 -17.26 9.54 2.99
C PRO A 72 -17.11 9.01 1.55
N THR A 73 -16.96 9.90 0.58
CA THR A 73 -16.51 9.50 -0.77
C THR A 73 -15.22 8.68 -0.68
N LEU A 74 -14.99 7.75 -1.61
CA LEU A 74 -13.73 7.03 -1.79
C LEU A 74 -12.95 7.53 -3.02
N ALA A 75 -13.38 8.64 -3.63
CA ALA A 75 -12.58 9.32 -4.64
C ALA A 75 -11.20 9.71 -4.07
N ALA A 76 -10.17 9.63 -4.92
CA ALA A 76 -8.78 9.89 -4.57
C ALA A 76 -8.29 9.16 -3.30
N PHE A 77 -8.82 7.96 -2.99
CA PHE A 77 -8.50 7.26 -1.74
C PHE A 77 -7.00 6.95 -1.59
N GLY A 78 -6.30 6.62 -2.67
CA GLY A 78 -4.86 6.35 -2.68
C GLY A 78 -4.01 7.51 -2.17
N ARG A 79 -4.53 8.74 -2.21
CA ARG A 79 -3.84 9.95 -1.69
C ARG A 79 -4.04 10.19 -0.20
N ARG A 80 -4.86 9.37 0.48
CA ARG A 80 -5.13 9.54 1.91
C ARG A 80 -3.98 9.00 2.74
N SER A 81 -3.58 9.75 3.75
CA SER A 81 -2.63 9.28 4.76
C SER A 81 -3.26 8.30 5.76
N TYR A 82 -4.59 8.38 5.96
CA TYR A 82 -5.29 7.59 6.97
C TYR A 82 -6.58 6.93 6.45
N ILE A 83 -6.80 5.69 6.87
CA ILE A 83 -8.03 4.92 6.78
C ILE A 83 -8.90 5.29 7.99
N ALA A 84 -10.18 5.57 7.73
CA ALA A 84 -11.16 5.98 8.75
C ALA A 84 -10.70 7.15 9.66
N GLY A 85 -9.75 7.95 9.19
CA GLY A 85 -9.15 9.07 9.94
C GLY A 85 -8.25 8.67 11.11
N GLN A 86 -7.95 7.37 11.31
CA GLN A 86 -7.25 6.89 12.50
C GLN A 86 -6.08 5.95 12.20
N VAL A 87 -6.16 5.16 11.13
CA VAL A 87 -5.18 4.10 10.85
C VAL A 87 -4.31 4.51 9.67
N PRO A 88 -2.96 4.43 9.73
CA PRO A 88 -2.11 4.72 8.58
C PRO A 88 -2.54 3.92 7.35
N ASN A 89 -2.60 4.57 6.19
CA ASN A 89 -3.04 3.94 4.96
C ASN A 89 -1.94 3.04 4.39
N SER A 90 -1.96 1.75 4.76
CA SER A 90 -1.12 0.69 4.21
C SER A 90 -1.99 -0.37 3.51
N PRO A 91 -1.47 -1.19 2.55
CA PRO A 91 -2.30 -2.19 1.87
C PRO A 91 -2.82 -3.22 2.87
N ASP A 92 -1.97 -3.70 3.77
CA ASP A 92 -2.36 -4.65 4.81
C ASP A 92 -3.35 -4.06 5.82
N ALA A 93 -3.19 -2.79 6.19
CA ALA A 93 -4.14 -2.12 7.08
C ALA A 93 -5.51 -1.97 6.39
N LEU A 94 -5.54 -1.66 5.10
CA LEU A 94 -6.78 -1.54 4.34
C LEU A 94 -7.47 -2.89 4.18
N VAL A 95 -6.72 -3.97 3.92
CA VAL A 95 -7.28 -5.33 3.89
C VAL A 95 -7.91 -5.68 5.23
N ARG A 96 -7.20 -5.48 6.35
CA ARG A 96 -7.75 -5.74 7.70
C ARG A 96 -8.98 -4.89 7.99
N TRP A 97 -8.95 -3.62 7.57
CA TRP A 97 -10.09 -2.70 7.71
C TRP A 97 -11.32 -3.20 6.97
N ILE A 98 -11.19 -3.61 5.71
CA ILE A 98 -12.30 -4.11 4.89
C ILE A 98 -12.89 -5.39 5.47
N VAL A 99 -12.04 -6.31 5.94
CA VAL A 99 -12.47 -7.62 6.48
C VAL A 99 -13.16 -7.46 7.85
N ALA A 100 -12.57 -6.69 8.76
CA ALA A 100 -13.04 -6.57 10.15
C ALA A 100 -12.96 -5.12 10.67
N PRO A 101 -13.84 -4.21 10.22
CA PRO A 101 -13.74 -2.79 10.54
C PRO A 101 -13.73 -2.51 12.05
N ALA A 102 -14.63 -3.12 12.82
CA ALA A 102 -14.76 -2.87 14.26
C ALA A 102 -13.56 -3.33 15.09
N THR A 103 -12.79 -4.31 14.60
CA THR A 103 -11.53 -4.75 15.24
C THR A 103 -10.41 -3.73 15.02
N VAL A 104 -10.45 -3.01 13.91
CA VAL A 104 -9.43 -2.03 13.52
C VAL A 104 -9.77 -0.63 14.05
N VAL A 105 -11.02 -0.21 13.96
CA VAL A 105 -11.55 1.02 14.59
C VAL A 105 -12.79 0.67 15.41
N PRO A 106 -12.65 0.49 16.74
CA PRO A 106 -13.78 0.24 17.62
C PRO A 106 -14.83 1.34 17.53
N GLY A 107 -16.11 0.95 17.46
CA GLY A 107 -17.25 1.88 17.37
C GLY A 107 -17.50 2.46 15.96
N THR A 108 -16.78 2.01 14.93
CA THR A 108 -17.11 2.37 13.54
C THR A 108 -18.53 1.94 13.14
N LEU A 109 -19.17 2.75 12.29
CA LEU A 109 -20.46 2.43 11.68
C LEU A 109 -20.33 1.55 10.43
N MET A 110 -19.11 1.36 9.89
CA MET A 110 -18.89 0.43 8.78
C MET A 110 -19.04 -1.01 9.29
N PRO A 111 -20.05 -1.77 8.81
CA PRO A 111 -20.28 -3.13 9.28
C PRO A 111 -19.26 -4.10 8.67
N ALA A 112 -19.11 -5.28 9.28
CA ALA A 112 -18.39 -6.40 8.67
C ALA A 112 -19.23 -6.95 7.49
N MET A 113 -18.70 -6.82 6.27
CA MET A 113 -19.41 -7.16 5.03
C MET A 113 -19.27 -8.63 4.62
N GLY A 114 -18.58 -9.45 5.42
CA GLY A 114 -18.28 -10.85 5.08
C GLY A 114 -17.26 -11.01 3.94
N VAL A 115 -16.44 -9.99 3.70
CA VAL A 115 -15.42 -9.99 2.63
C VAL A 115 -14.29 -10.95 3.00
N SER A 116 -13.90 -11.82 2.06
CA SER A 116 -12.74 -12.69 2.22
C SER A 116 -11.43 -11.88 2.19
N PRO A 117 -10.34 -12.35 2.83
CA PRO A 117 -9.05 -11.67 2.75
C PRO A 117 -8.53 -11.48 1.31
N ASP A 118 -8.79 -12.44 0.42
CA ASP A 118 -8.37 -12.35 -0.99
C ASP A 118 -9.16 -11.29 -1.75
N ASP A 119 -10.48 -11.25 -1.59
CA ASP A 119 -11.31 -10.20 -2.19
C ASP A 119 -10.91 -8.82 -1.66
N ALA A 120 -10.64 -8.71 -0.35
CA ALA A 120 -10.20 -7.47 0.26
C ALA A 120 -8.86 -6.97 -0.30
N ARG A 121 -7.93 -7.87 -0.68
CA ARG A 121 -6.68 -7.49 -1.36
C ARG A 121 -6.94 -6.90 -2.74
N ASP A 122 -7.82 -7.52 -3.51
CA ASP A 122 -8.18 -7.01 -4.84
C ASP A 122 -8.92 -5.66 -4.74
N MET A 123 -9.84 -5.51 -3.78
CA MET A 123 -10.50 -4.22 -3.48
C MET A 123 -9.49 -3.15 -3.04
N ALA A 124 -8.56 -3.50 -2.15
CA ALA A 124 -7.52 -2.59 -1.68
C ALA A 124 -6.64 -2.10 -2.84
N ALA A 125 -6.24 -3.01 -3.74
CA ALA A 125 -5.49 -2.68 -4.95
C ALA A 125 -6.22 -1.65 -5.83
N TYR A 126 -7.55 -1.76 -5.97
CA TYR A 126 -8.34 -0.76 -6.68
C TYR A 126 -8.36 0.59 -5.95
N LEU A 127 -8.72 0.59 -4.67
CA LEU A 127 -8.88 1.83 -3.89
C LEU A 127 -7.58 2.61 -3.75
N LEU A 128 -6.45 1.92 -3.59
CA LEU A 128 -5.14 2.54 -3.47
C LEU A 128 -4.62 3.13 -4.79
N ALA A 129 -5.15 2.69 -5.94
CA ALA A 129 -4.86 3.27 -7.25
C ALA A 129 -5.75 4.48 -7.58
N LEU A 130 -6.73 4.83 -6.74
CA LEU A 130 -7.56 6.01 -6.94
C LEU A 130 -6.80 7.27 -6.51
N GLU A 131 -6.25 8.00 -7.48
CA GLU A 131 -5.55 9.28 -7.23
C GLU A 131 -6.41 10.53 -7.52
N ARG A 132 -7.61 10.33 -8.05
CA ARG A 132 -8.56 11.39 -8.46
C ARG A 132 -10.00 11.01 -8.15
#